data_AF-A0A916VVP5-F1
#
_entry.id   AF-A0A916VVP5-F1
#
_cell.length_a   1.000
_cell.length_b   1.000
_cell.length_c   1.000
_cell.angle_alpha   90.00
_cell.angle_beta   90.00
_cell.angle_gamma   90.00
#
_symmetry.space_group_name_H-M   'P 1'
#
loop_
_entity.id
_entity.type
_entity.pdbx_description
1 polymer ?
#
loop_
_entity_poly.entity_id
_entity_poly.type
_entity_poly.pdbx_seq_one_letter_code
_entity_poly.pdbx_strand_id
1 'polypeptide(L)'
;MKARYKYRIYPNHIQVTKLNQLFGCCRYVWNQSLAHCNQLYANISNKPSYVDLTKQFITQAKGELFWLKEVASTQLQQSFKDLDQASPYLTLSVSSRTRVKS
;
A
#
# COMPACT_ATOMS: atom_id res chain seq x y z
N MET A 1 1.47 -28.37 17.88
CA MET A 1 0.67 -28.14 16.66
C MET A 1 -0.12 -26.84 16.85
N LYS A 2 0.07 -25.80 16.01
CA LYS A 2 -0.71 -24.54 16.13
C LYS A 2 -2.08 -24.73 15.47
N ALA A 3 -3.15 -24.74 16.26
CA ALA A 3 -4.51 -24.75 15.72
C ALA A 3 -4.80 -23.44 14.97
N ARG A 4 -5.42 -23.52 13.80
CA ARG A 4 -5.88 -22.37 13.02
C ARG A 4 -7.40 -22.31 13.12
N TYR A 5 -7.92 -21.20 13.63
CA TYR A 5 -9.35 -20.99 13.79
C TYR A 5 -9.87 -20.03 12.72
N LYS A 6 -11.06 -20.32 12.17
CA LYS A 6 -11.75 -19.47 11.20
C LYS A 6 -13.01 -18.92 11.86
N TYR A 7 -13.10 -17.60 11.96
CA TYR A 7 -14.26 -16.91 12.53
C TYR A 7 -14.91 -16.02 11.48
N ARG A 8 -16.23 -15.88 11.58
CA ARG A 8 -16.99 -14.89 10.81
C ARG A 8 -17.32 -13.71 11.71
N ILE A 9 -17.01 -12.51 11.24
CA ILE A 9 -17.37 -11.27 11.93
C ILE A 9 -18.66 -10.69 11.34
N TYR A 10 -19.48 -10.07 12.18
CA TYR A 10 -20.71 -9.37 11.80
C TYR A 10 -20.64 -7.93 12.30
N PRO A 11 -19.96 -7.04 11.57
CA PRO A 11 -19.79 -5.66 11.98
C PRO A 11 -21.11 -4.90 11.90
N ASN A 12 -21.33 -3.98 12.85
CA ASN A 12 -22.44 -3.03 12.78
C ASN A 12 -22.17 -1.93 11.74
N HIS A 13 -23.18 -1.11 11.46
CA HIS A 13 -23.08 -0.07 10.42
C HIS A 13 -21.88 0.88 10.61
N ILE A 14 -21.62 1.32 11.85
CA ILE A 14 -20.50 2.22 12.17
C ILE A 14 -19.15 1.52 11.90
N GLN A 15 -19.03 0.25 12.25
CA GLN A 15 -17.83 -0.54 12.00
C GLN A 15 -17.60 -0.76 10.51
N VAL A 16 -18.65 -1.05 9.73
CA VAL A 16 -18.57 -1.17 8.27
C VAL A 16 -18.04 0.11 7.64
N THR A 17 -18.58 1.27 8.03
CA THR A 17 -18.10 2.56 7.53
C THR A 17 -16.61 2.77 7.84
N LYS A 18 -16.18 2.51 9.08
CA LYS A 18 -14.77 2.65 9.47
C LYS A 18 -13.86 1.68 8.72
N LEU A 19 -14.29 0.45 8.49
CA LEU A 19 -13.54 -0.54 7.70
C LEU A 19 -13.42 -0.10 6.24
N ASN A 20 -14.50 0.43 5.64
CA ASN A 20 -14.47 0.94 4.27
C ASN A 20 -13.51 2.13 4.13
N GLN A 21 -13.54 3.07 5.08
CA GLN A 21 -12.58 4.19 5.12
C GLN A 21 -11.15 3.67 5.25
N LEU A 22 -10.92 2.73 6.17
CA LEU A 22 -9.62 2.10 6.40
C LEU A 22 -9.07 1.47 5.12
N PHE A 23 -9.85 0.61 4.46
CA PHE A 23 -9.44 -0.08 3.25
C PHE A 23 -9.25 0.88 2.07
N GLY A 24 -10.12 1.90 1.95
CA GLY A 24 -9.99 2.96 0.96
C GLY A 24 -8.68 3.72 1.10
N CYS A 25 -8.33 4.13 2.33
CA CYS A 25 -7.08 4.83 2.61
C CYS A 25 -5.84 3.97 2.31
N CYS A 26 -5.85 2.71 2.74
CA CYS A 26 -4.75 1.78 2.48
C CYS A 26 -4.55 1.58 0.98
N ARG A 27 -5.64 1.38 0.22
CA ARG A 27 -5.60 1.21 -1.24
C ARG A 27 -5.10 2.46 -1.96
N TYR A 28 -5.53 3.64 -1.53
CA TYR A 28 -5.07 4.90 -2.11
C TYR A 28 -3.56 5.06 -1.95
N VAL A 29 -3.07 4.92 -0.72
CA VAL A 29 -1.64 5.06 -0.40
C VAL A 29 -0.81 4.04 -1.16
N TRP A 30 -1.25 2.77 -1.20
CA TRP A 30 -0.61 1.72 -1.99
C TRP A 30 -0.47 2.12 -3.45
N ASN A 31 -1.57 2.56 -4.08
CA ASN A 31 -1.58 2.92 -5.49
C ASN A 31 -0.66 4.10 -5.80
N GLN A 32 -0.67 5.14 -4.94
CA GLN A 32 0.19 6.30 -5.10
C GLN A 32 1.67 5.93 -4.97
N SER A 33 2.02 5.14 -3.96
CA SER A 33 3.39 4.65 -3.78
C SER A 33 3.85 3.74 -4.92
N LEU A 34 2.98 2.85 -5.40
CA LEU A 34 3.28 2.00 -6.55
C LEU A 34 3.52 2.82 -7.81
N ALA A 35 2.69 3.84 -8.08
CA ALA A 35 2.87 4.75 -9.20
C ALA A 35 4.21 5.50 -9.11
N HIS A 36 4.57 5.98 -7.91
CA HIS A 36 5.84 6.64 -7.66
C HIS A 36 7.05 5.70 -7.89
N CYS A 37 6.98 4.47 -7.37
CA CYS A 37 8.00 3.45 -7.63
C CYS A 37 8.16 3.19 -9.14
N ASN A 38 7.04 3.03 -9.87
CA ASN A 38 7.08 2.80 -11.33
C ASN A 38 7.76 3.96 -12.08
N GLN A 39 7.52 5.21 -11.66
CA GLN A 39 8.18 6.38 -12.25
C GLN A 39 9.69 6.38 -11.96
N LEU A 40 10.11 6.05 -10.74
CA LEU A 40 11.54 5.98 -10.39
C LEU A 40 12.26 4.87 -11.14
N TYR A 41 11.61 3.71 -11.32
CA TYR A 41 12.15 2.63 -12.15
C TYR A 41 12.34 3.04 -13.60
N ALA A 42 11.39 3.77 -14.20
CA ALA A 42 11.51 4.27 -15.57
C ALA A 42 12.68 5.25 -15.73
N ASN A 43 13.03 5.99 -14.67
CA ASN A 43 14.09 6.99 -14.67
C ASN A 43 15.46 6.45 -14.21
N ILE A 44 15.66 5.12 -14.17
CA ILE A 44 16.90 4.43 -13.74
C ILE A 44 17.38 4.93 -12.35
N SER A 45 16.45 5.31 -11.48
CA SER A 45 16.76 5.64 -10.10
C SER A 45 16.60 4.40 -9.22
N ASN A 46 17.35 4.37 -8.11
CA ASN A 46 17.23 3.30 -7.14
C ASN A 46 15.79 3.21 -6.60
N LYS A 47 15.34 1.98 -6.31
CA LYS A 47 14.05 1.74 -5.68
C LYS A 47 13.97 2.55 -4.37
N PRO A 48 12.93 3.35 -4.15
CA PRO A 48 12.77 4.08 -2.89
C PRO A 48 12.60 3.09 -1.74
N SER A 49 13.26 3.36 -0.61
CA SER A 49 13.11 2.53 0.58
C SER A 49 11.73 2.77 1.21
N TYR A 50 11.24 1.79 1.97
CA TYR A 50 10.07 1.94 2.83
C TYR A 50 10.11 3.22 3.67
N VAL A 51 11.30 3.58 4.18
CA VAL A 51 11.49 4.78 5.01
C VAL A 51 11.22 6.06 4.22
N ASP A 52 11.60 6.08 2.94
CA ASP A 52 11.42 7.23 2.06
C ASP A 52 9.95 7.39 1.69
N LEU A 53 9.29 6.29 1.30
CA LEU A 53 7.85 6.26 1.01
C LEU A 53 7.03 6.69 2.23
N THR A 54 7.39 6.21 3.42
CA THR A 54 6.71 6.58 4.67
C THR A 54 6.85 8.06 4.97
N LYS A 55 8.06 8.63 4.85
CA LYS A 55 8.29 10.07 5.08
C LYS A 55 7.54 10.93 4.07
N GLN A 56 7.56 10.54 2.80
CA GLN A 56 6.95 11.31 1.73
C GLN A 56 5.42 11.27 1.84
N PHE A 57 4.82 10.08 1.94
CA PHE A 57 3.37 9.94 1.89
C PHE A 57 2.68 10.09 3.26
N ILE A 58 3.28 9.70 4.38
CA ILE A 58 2.61 9.90 5.69
C ILE A 58 2.79 11.33 6.17
N THR A 59 3.99 11.91 6.06
CA THR A 59 4.23 13.26 6.60
C THR A 59 3.64 14.35 5.71
N GLN A 60 3.73 14.22 4.38
CA GLN A 60 3.19 15.23 3.46
C GLN A 60 1.68 15.02 3.22
N ALA A 61 1.24 13.80 2.92
CA ALA A 61 -0.18 13.59 2.56
C ALA A 61 -1.14 13.73 3.75
N LYS A 62 -0.70 13.47 4.99
CA LYS A 62 -1.53 13.81 6.17
C LYS A 62 -1.66 15.33 6.37
N GLY A 63 -0.73 16.14 5.87
CA GLY A 63 -0.86 17.60 5.88
C GLY A 63 -2.08 18.06 5.06
N GLU A 64 -2.23 17.49 3.86
CA GLU A 64 -3.18 17.96 2.84
C GLU A 64 -4.52 17.23 2.85
N LEU A 65 -4.54 15.93 3.19
CA LEU A 65 -5.73 15.09 3.08
C LEU A 65 -6.32 14.78 4.46
N PHE A 66 -7.35 15.53 4.83
CA PHE A 66 -8.03 15.39 6.14
C PHE A 66 -8.56 13.98 6.38
N TRP A 67 -9.16 13.34 5.36
CA TRP A 67 -9.69 11.98 5.44
C TRP A 67 -8.62 10.91 5.71
N LEU A 68 -7.35 11.19 5.39
CA LEU A 68 -6.22 10.29 5.67
C LEU A 68 -5.80 10.32 7.14
N LYS A 69 -6.17 11.39 7.87
CA LYS A 69 -5.95 11.53 9.32
C LYS A 69 -6.98 10.77 10.15
N GLU A 70 -8.16 10.51 9.60
CA GLU A 70 -9.25 9.77 10.29
C GLU A 70 -8.89 8.30 10.53
N VAL A 71 -7.95 7.78 9.74
CA VAL A 71 -7.48 6.40 9.82
C VAL A 71 -6.18 6.31 10.62
N ALA A 72 -6.05 5.25 11.41
CA ALA A 72 -4.85 5.02 12.21
C ALA A 72 -3.59 4.87 11.31
N SER A 73 -2.48 5.45 11.78
CA SER A 73 -1.22 5.46 11.03
C SER A 73 -0.61 4.08 10.84
N THR A 74 -0.92 3.14 11.73
CA THR A 74 -0.34 1.80 11.73
C THR A 74 -0.74 1.00 10.50
N GLN A 75 -1.97 1.14 10.01
CA GLN A 75 -2.45 0.42 8.82
C GLN A 75 -1.91 1.03 7.54
N LEU A 76 -1.72 2.35 7.51
CA LEU A 76 -1.02 3.01 6.41
C LEU A 76 0.44 2.55 6.33
N GLN A 77 1.14 2.54 7.46
CA GLN A 77 2.50 2.00 7.58
C GLN A 77 2.58 0.54 7.11
N GLN A 78 1.60 -0.29 7.49
CA GLN A 78 1.54 -1.67 7.04
C GLN A 78 1.41 -1.78 5.52
N SER A 79 0.61 -0.92 4.89
CA SER A 79 0.45 -0.91 3.44
C SER A 79 1.78 -0.65 2.71
N PHE A 80 2.64 0.24 3.23
CA PHE A 80 3.97 0.44 2.66
C PHE A 80 4.91 -0.76 2.88
N LYS A 81 4.83 -1.43 4.04
CA LYS A 81 5.62 -2.65 4.30
C LYS A 81 5.24 -3.77 3.33
N ASP A 82 3.94 -3.95 3.13
CA ASP A 82 3.40 -4.93 2.19
C ASP A 82 3.88 -4.61 0.76
N LEU A 83 3.99 -3.32 0.40
CA LEU A 83 4.50 -2.89 -0.91
C LEU A 83 6.00 -3.16 -1.05
N ASP A 84 6.78 -2.89 -0.02
CA ASP A 84 8.21 -3.15 -0.02
C ASP A 84 8.50 -4.64 -0.19
N GLN A 85 7.72 -5.49 0.50
CA GLN A 85 7.75 -6.94 0.34
C GLN A 85 7.29 -7.40 -1.06
N ALA A 86 6.27 -6.78 -1.64
CA ALA A 86 5.72 -7.16 -2.94
C ALA A 86 6.56 -6.67 -4.13
N SER A 87 7.29 -5.57 -3.96
CA SER A 87 7.98 -4.86 -5.03
C SER A 87 8.97 -5.72 -5.84
N PRO A 88 9.78 -6.64 -5.26
CA PRO A 88 10.62 -7.55 -6.04
C PRO A 88 9.82 -8.46 -7.00
N TYR A 89 8.62 -8.88 -6.59
CA TYR A 89 7.77 -9.76 -7.40
C TYR A 89 6.99 -8.99 -8.47
N LEU A 90 6.59 -7.75 -8.15
CA LEU A 90 5.85 -6.91 -9.09
C LEU A 90 6.70 -6.56 -10.31
N THR A 91 7.98 -6.24 -10.14
CA THR A 91 8.88 -5.94 -11.27
C THR A 91 9.15 -7.18 -12.13
N LEU A 92 9.30 -8.37 -11.53
CA LEU A 92 9.41 -9.64 -12.25
C LEU A 92 8.14 -9.98 -13.02
N SER A 93 6.96 -9.66 -12.48
CA SER A 93 5.67 -9.90 -13.14
C SER A 93 5.42 -8.95 -14.33
N VAL A 94 5.92 -7.71 -14.26
CA VAL A 94 5.83 -6.74 -15.35
C VAL A 94 6.81 -7.08 -16.46
N SER A 95 8.05 -7.49 -16.14
CA SER A 95 9.06 -7.88 -17.13
C SER A 95 8.75 -9.19 -17.86
N SER A 96 8.00 -10.10 -17.22
CA SER A 96 7.52 -11.34 -17.85
C SER A 96 6.31 -11.12 -18.76
N ARG A 97 5.51 -10.06 -18.55
CA ARG A 97 4.44 -9.66 -19.49
C ARG A 97 4.95 -8.95 -20.74
N THR A 98 6.09 -8.26 -20.68
CA THR A 98 6.69 -7.57 -21.84
C THR A 98 7.53 -8.49 -22.73
N ARG A 99 7.77 -9.75 -22.35
CA ARG A 99 8.42 -10.75 -23.21
C ARG A 99 7.39 -11.48 -24.09
N VAL A 100 6.60 -10.74 -24.85
CA VAL A 100 5.97 -11.30 -26.06
C VAL A 100 7.03 -11.16 -27.15
N LYS A 101 7.63 -12.29 -27.54
CA LYS A 101 8.62 -12.36 -28.63
C LYS A 101 7.96 -11.85 -29.92
N SER A 102 8.50 -10.76 -30.47
CA SER A 102 8.35 -10.38 -31.88
C SER A 102 9.16 -11.32 -32.75
#